data_AF-A0A7J5B3J6-F1
#
_entry.id   AF-A0A7J5B3J6-F1
#
_cell.length_a   1.000
_cell.length_b   1.000
_cell.length_c   1.000
_cell.angle_alpha   90.00
_cell.angle_beta   90.00
_cell.angle_gamma   90.00
#
_symmetry.space_group_name_H-M   'P 1'
#
loop_
_entity.id
_entity.type
_entity.pdbx_description
1 polymer ?
#
loop_
_entity_poly.entity_id
_entity_poly.type
_entity_poly.pdbx_seq_one_letter_code
_entity_poly.pdbx_strand_id
1 'polypeptide(L)'
;MDARIAAYFESHADGVPLLLIGNSITLDRNFLREHLPLTFAKLHHRSVDLTSVELPFARRPGLDIDRVAPSTGHLAIDDVDACLATGRNIGDTIQAVLAAVDRS
;
A
#
# COMPACT_ATOMS: atom_id res chain seq x y z
N MET A 1 21.81 9.62 -0.37
CA MET A 1 20.63 8.86 0.10
C MET A 1 19.87 8.28 -1.08
N ASP A 2 19.40 9.12 -2.02
CA ASP A 2 18.65 8.70 -3.22
C ASP A 2 19.27 7.54 -4.00
N ALA A 3 20.51 7.66 -4.47
CA ALA A 3 21.19 6.60 -5.23
C ALA A 3 21.27 5.25 -4.48
N ARG A 4 21.36 5.28 -3.15
CA ARG A 4 21.41 4.06 -2.32
C ARG A 4 20.05 3.36 -2.29
N ILE A 5 18.97 4.12 -2.18
CA ILE A 5 17.60 3.57 -2.23
C ILE A 5 17.30 3.06 -3.64
N ALA A 6 17.66 3.82 -4.68
CA ALA A 6 17.48 3.40 -6.07
C ALA A 6 18.21 2.07 -6.38
N ALA A 7 19.42 1.89 -5.87
CA ALA A 7 20.16 0.62 -6.01
C ALA A 7 19.48 -0.53 -5.24
N TYR A 8 18.94 -0.26 -4.05
CA TYR A 8 18.17 -1.24 -3.28
C TYR A 8 16.87 -1.64 -3.99
N PHE A 9 16.17 -0.69 -4.64
CA PHE A 9 15.00 -0.98 -5.45
C PHE A 9 15.35 -1.85 -6.65
N GLU A 10 16.41 -1.49 -7.38
CA GLU A 10 16.88 -2.25 -8.54
C GLU A 10 17.20 -3.71 -8.19
N SER A 11 17.81 -3.95 -7.03
CA SER A 11 18.17 -5.31 -6.61
C SER A 11 16.97 -6.20 -6.25
N HIS A 12 15.75 -5.64 -6.17
CA HIS A 12 14.50 -6.36 -5.83
C HIS A 12 13.44 -6.25 -6.92
N ALA A 13 13.73 -5.53 -8.02
CA ALA A 13 12.76 -5.19 -9.05
C ALA A 13 12.62 -6.24 -10.15
N ASP A 14 13.52 -7.25 -10.23
CA ASP A 14 13.55 -8.27 -11.28
C ASP A 14 13.42 -7.69 -12.71
N GLY A 15 13.96 -6.49 -12.93
CA GLY A 15 13.93 -5.78 -14.21
C GLY A 15 12.60 -5.09 -14.55
N VAL A 16 11.61 -5.06 -13.63
CA VAL A 16 10.33 -4.37 -13.83
C VAL A 16 10.15 -3.20 -12.85
N PRO A 17 9.48 -2.10 -13.24
CA PRO A 17 9.25 -0.98 -12.34
C PRO A 17 8.42 -1.39 -11.10
N LEU A 18 8.82 -0.93 -9.92
CA LEU A 18 8.15 -1.26 -8.66
C LEU A 18 6.84 -0.47 -8.49
N LEU A 19 5.80 -1.12 -7.98
CA LEU A 19 4.56 -0.44 -7.59
C LEU A 19 4.74 0.17 -6.19
N LEU A 20 4.43 1.46 -6.06
CA LEU A 20 4.40 2.13 -4.77
C LEU A 20 3.06 1.88 -4.09
N ILE A 21 3.09 1.34 -2.87
CA ILE A 21 1.91 0.93 -2.11
C ILE A 21 1.97 1.57 -0.72
N GLY A 22 0.84 2.08 -0.24
CA GLY A 22 0.73 2.59 1.13
C GLY A 22 -0.61 3.25 1.42
N ASN A 23 -0.72 3.85 2.59
CA ASN A 23 -1.87 4.66 2.99
C ASN A 23 -1.64 6.11 2.56
N SER A 24 -2.60 6.74 1.88
CA SER A 24 -2.46 8.13 1.37
C SER A 24 -1.18 8.34 0.56
N ILE A 25 -0.74 7.31 -0.16
CA ILE A 25 0.61 7.15 -0.74
C ILE A 25 0.97 8.20 -1.80
N THR A 26 -0.01 8.99 -2.24
CA THR A 26 0.20 10.13 -3.15
C THR A 26 1.15 11.18 -2.54
N LEU A 27 1.12 11.37 -1.22
CA LEU A 27 2.02 12.30 -0.53
C LEU A 27 3.48 11.84 -0.61
N ASP A 28 3.75 10.59 -0.24
CA ASP A 28 5.07 9.95 -0.36
C ASP A 28 5.55 9.97 -1.81
N ARG A 29 4.66 9.65 -2.77
CA ARG A 29 5.01 9.70 -4.20
C ARG A 29 5.50 11.08 -4.62
N ASN A 30 4.82 12.15 -4.19
CA ASN A 30 5.22 13.51 -4.49
C ASN A 30 6.56 13.88 -3.84
N PHE A 31 6.76 13.46 -2.59
CA PHE A 31 8.04 13.63 -1.89
C PHE A 31 9.20 12.93 -2.63
N LEU A 32 9.00 11.68 -3.05
CA LEU A 32 10.00 10.93 -3.83
C LEU A 32 10.29 11.61 -5.16
N ARG A 33 9.26 12.09 -5.88
CA ARG A 33 9.42 12.78 -7.16
C ARG A 33 10.28 14.04 -7.06
N GLU A 34 10.12 14.80 -5.98
CA GLU A 34 10.82 16.07 -5.78
C GLU A 34 12.21 15.89 -5.17
N HIS A 35 12.34 15.02 -4.16
CA HIS A 35 13.55 14.94 -3.33
C HIS A 35 14.41 13.70 -3.60
N LEU A 36 13.87 12.65 -4.21
CA LEU A 36 14.57 11.39 -4.52
C LEU A 36 14.31 10.93 -5.97
N PRO A 37 14.68 11.74 -6.98
CA PRO A 37 14.32 11.50 -8.38
C PRO A 37 14.88 10.19 -8.96
N LEU A 38 16.06 9.73 -8.52
CA LEU A 38 16.62 8.45 -8.98
C LEU A 38 15.78 7.28 -8.49
N THR A 39 15.33 7.33 -7.23
CA THR A 39 14.42 6.35 -6.62
C THR A 39 13.06 6.40 -7.31
N PHE A 40 12.51 7.60 -7.53
CA PHE A 40 11.22 7.77 -8.20
C PHE A 40 11.22 7.19 -9.62
N ALA A 41 12.33 7.31 -10.35
CA ALA A 41 12.48 6.74 -11.69
C ALA A 41 12.41 5.19 -11.74
N LYS A 42 12.58 4.51 -10.59
CA LYS A 42 12.41 3.06 -10.47
C LYS A 42 10.97 2.62 -10.24
N LEU A 43 10.08 3.57 -9.96
CA LEU A 43 8.68 3.30 -9.68
C LEU A 43 7.86 3.29 -10.96
N HIS A 44 6.86 2.40 -11.00
CA HIS A 44 5.81 2.46 -12.00
C HIS A 44 5.00 3.76 -11.84
N HIS A 45 4.34 4.19 -12.93
CA HIS A 45 3.51 5.40 -12.91
C HIS A 45 2.27 5.27 -12.01
N ARG A 46 1.81 4.04 -11.76
CA ARG A 46 0.69 3.73 -10.87
C ARG A 46 1.17 3.53 -9.43
N SER A 47 0.27 3.83 -8.50
CA SER A 47 0.40 3.50 -7.09
C SER A 47 -0.86 2.77 -6.62
N VAL A 48 -0.75 2.00 -5.54
CA VAL A 48 -1.89 1.41 -4.84
C VAL A 48 -2.07 2.16 -3.52
N ASP A 49 -3.14 2.96 -3.44
CA ASP A 49 -3.50 3.71 -2.24
C ASP A 49 -4.54 2.93 -1.44
N LEU A 50 -4.12 2.32 -0.32
CA LEU A 50 -5.02 1.52 0.51
C LEU A 50 -6.08 2.34 1.21
N THR A 51 -5.85 3.63 1.48
CA THR A 51 -6.88 4.50 2.05
C THR A 51 -8.02 4.73 1.04
N SER A 52 -7.68 4.79 -0.26
CA SER A 52 -8.70 4.87 -1.33
C SER A 52 -9.52 3.57 -1.47
N VAL A 53 -8.97 2.43 -1.04
CA VAL A 53 -9.67 1.14 -1.03
C VAL A 53 -10.51 0.98 0.24
N GLU A 54 -9.94 1.32 1.40
CA GLU A 54 -10.58 1.23 2.71
C GLU A 54 -11.85 2.08 2.79
N LEU A 55 -11.77 3.38 2.44
CA LEU A 55 -12.85 4.34 2.70
C LEU A 55 -14.20 3.97 2.06
N PRO A 56 -14.26 3.50 0.79
CA PRO A 56 -15.50 3.00 0.20
C PRO A 56 -16.10 1.77 0.91
N PHE A 57 -15.25 0.88 1.44
CA PHE A 57 -15.70 -0.36 2.07
C PHE A 57 -16.04 -0.19 3.55
N ALA A 58 -15.29 0.61 4.30
CA ALA A 58 -15.55 0.90 5.71
C ALA A 58 -16.93 1.52 5.95
N ARG A 59 -17.52 2.15 4.92
CA ARG A 59 -18.87 2.75 4.98
C ARG A 59 -19.96 1.84 4.42
N ARG A 60 -19.62 0.65 3.94
CA ARG A 60 -20.57 -0.26 3.29
C ARG A 60 -21.15 -1.23 4.33
N PRO A 61 -22.48 -1.24 4.52
CA PRO A 61 -23.12 -2.20 5.41
C PRO A 61 -22.79 -3.64 5.01
N GLY A 62 -22.42 -4.46 5.99
CA GLY A 62 -22.10 -5.88 5.78
C GLY A 62 -20.66 -6.17 5.34
N LEU A 63 -19.78 -5.16 5.27
CA LEU A 63 -18.34 -5.36 5.13
C LEU A 63 -17.63 -4.93 6.41
N ASP A 64 -16.90 -5.86 7.00
CA ASP A 64 -16.04 -5.60 8.17
C ASP A 64 -14.62 -5.39 7.66
N ILE A 65 -14.31 -4.13 7.32
CA ILE A 65 -12.99 -3.71 6.84
C ILE A 65 -12.55 -2.54 7.72
N ASP A 66 -11.95 -2.89 8.85
CA ASP A 66 -11.32 -1.93 9.74
C ASP A 66 -9.83 -1.78 9.42
N ARG A 67 -9.35 -0.53 9.53
CA ARG A 67 -7.93 -0.21 9.45
C ARG A 67 -7.20 -0.72 10.68
N VAL A 68 -6.07 -1.39 10.44
CA VAL A 68 -5.19 -1.81 11.52
C VAL A 68 -4.37 -0.60 11.97
N ALA A 69 -4.42 -0.28 13.27
CA ALA A 69 -3.63 0.78 13.86
C ALA A 69 -2.16 0.35 14.04
N PRO A 70 -1.19 1.28 13.92
CA PRO A 70 0.22 0.99 14.23
C PRO A 70 0.43 0.63 15.70
N SER A 71 1.40 -0.25 15.97
CA SER A 71 1.73 -0.77 17.31
C SER A 71 2.33 0.28 18.24
N THR A 72 3.22 1.14 17.74
CA THR A 72 3.97 2.14 18.53
C THR A 72 3.96 3.57 17.96
N GLY A 73 3.32 3.79 16.81
CA GLY A 73 2.85 5.10 16.32
C GLY A 73 3.91 6.13 15.88
N HIS A 74 5.21 5.79 15.89
CA HIS A 74 6.28 6.77 15.63
C HIS A 74 7.41 6.30 14.70
N LEU A 75 7.35 5.07 14.20
CA LEU A 75 8.32 4.55 13.23
C LEU A 75 7.63 4.27 11.90
N ALA A 76 8.27 4.66 10.80
CA ALA A 76 7.76 4.40 9.46
C ALA A 76 7.56 2.90 9.18
N ILE A 77 8.31 2.01 9.84
CA ILE A 77 8.14 0.57 9.70
C ILE A 77 6.84 0.08 10.34
N ASP A 78 6.44 0.63 11.50
CA ASP A 78 5.18 0.28 12.16
C ASP A 78 3.98 0.67 11.27
N ASP A 79 4.10 1.80 10.58
CA ASP A 79 3.08 2.26 9.62
C ASP A 79 3.01 1.35 8.38
N VAL A 80 4.15 0.85 7.90
CA VAL A 80 4.20 -0.14 6.81
C VAL A 80 3.55 -1.44 7.24
N ASP A 81 3.87 -1.94 8.43
CA ASP A 81 3.29 -3.19 8.97
C ASP A 81 1.77 -3.07 9.16
N ALA A 82 1.30 -1.95 9.71
CA ALA A 82 -0.12 -1.65 9.82
C ALA A 82 -0.82 -1.55 8.45
N CYS A 83 -0.15 -0.97 7.45
CA CYS A 83 -0.63 -0.90 6.08
C CYS A 83 -0.76 -2.30 5.46
N LEU A 84 0.23 -3.16 5.62
CA LEU A 84 0.19 -4.55 5.16
C LEU A 84 -0.91 -5.35 5.84
N ALA A 85 -1.09 -5.19 7.15
CA ALA A 85 -2.16 -5.84 7.90
C ALA A 85 -3.55 -5.40 7.42
N THR A 86 -3.72 -4.10 7.16
CA THR A 86 -4.97 -3.55 6.57
C THR A 86 -5.22 -4.13 5.17
N GLY A 87 -4.19 -4.20 4.32
CA GLY A 87 -4.30 -4.80 2.99
C GLY A 87 -4.71 -6.28 3.02
N ARG A 88 -4.19 -7.05 4.00
CA ARG A 88 -4.62 -8.44 4.23
C ARG A 88 -6.10 -8.51 4.63
N ASN A 89 -6.52 -7.70 5.59
CA ASN A 89 -7.91 -7.64 6.04
C ASN A 89 -8.88 -7.34 4.87
N ILE A 90 -8.56 -6.34 4.04
CA ILE A 90 -9.32 -6.03 2.82
C ILE A 90 -9.41 -7.26 1.90
N GLY A 91 -8.28 -7.91 1.64
CA GLY A 91 -8.21 -9.10 0.79
C GLY A 91 -9.08 -10.23 1.31
N ASP A 92 -8.96 -10.56 2.60
CA ASP A 92 -9.69 -11.64 3.24
C ASP A 92 -11.21 -11.39 3.22
N THR A 93 -11.64 -10.17 3.55
CA THR A 93 -13.06 -9.80 3.51
C THR A 93 -13.64 -9.88 2.10
N ILE A 94 -12.93 -9.40 1.08
CA ILE A 94 -13.38 -9.50 -0.32
C ILE A 94 -13.50 -10.96 -0.76
N GLN A 95 -12.51 -11.80 -0.43
CA GLN A 95 -12.55 -13.22 -0.78
C GLN A 95 -13.71 -13.96 -0.10
N ALA A 96 -14.01 -13.63 1.17
CA ALA A 96 -15.15 -14.19 1.89
C ALA A 96 -16.49 -13.84 1.22
N VAL A 97 -16.64 -12.59 0.76
CA VAL A 97 -17.83 -12.13 0.04
C VAL A 97 -17.97 -12.83 -1.31
N LEU A 98 -16.90 -12.89 -2.11
CA LEU A 98 -16.92 -13.58 -3.41
C LEU A 98 -17.33 -15.05 -3.25
N ALA A 99 -16.73 -15.73 -2.26
CA ALA A 99 -17.07 -17.13 -1.98
C ALA A 99 -18.52 -17.32 -1.52
N ALA A 100 -19.14 -16.33 -0.87
CA ALA A 100 -20.56 -16.39 -0.49
C ALA A 100 -21.49 -16.20 -1.69
N VAL A 101 -21.13 -15.33 -2.64
CA VAL A 101 -21.88 -15.11 -3.89
C VAL A 101 -21.82 -16.34 -4.79
N ASP A 102 -20.66 -16.99 -4.91
CA ASP A 102 -20.54 -18.21 -5.74
C ASP A 102 -21.35 -19.40 -5.21
N ARG A 103 -21.79 -19.37 -3.95
CA ARG A 103 -22.60 -20.41 -3.31
C ARG A 103 -24.12 -20.14 -3.35
N SER A 104 -24.55 -18.97 -3.81
CA SER A 104 -25.97 -18.56 -3.88
C SER A 104 -26.53 -18.68 -5.29
#